data_AF-A0A085ZFY1-F1
#
_entry.id   AF-A0A085ZFY1-F1
#
_cell.length_a   1.000
_cell.length_b   1.000
_cell.length_c   1.000
_cell.angle_alpha   90.00
_cell.angle_beta   90.00
_cell.angle_gamma   90.00
#
_symmetry.space_group_name_H-M   'P 1'
#
loop_
_entity.id
_entity.type
_entity.pdbx_description
1 polymer ?
#
loop_
_entity_poly.entity_id
_entity_poly.type
_entity_poly.pdbx_seq_one_letter_code
_entity_poly.pdbx_strand_id
1 'polypeptide(L)'
;MNYKIIISPIALKNIEDAVEFYILKVSKKVALDFLNDYQKVYKALQINPFYQFHDNNYRCLPFKKFPLPHFLLSKNYQKRFF
;
A
#
# COMPACT_ATOMS: atom_id res chain seq x y z
N MET A 1 -9.92 -13.52 9.44
CA MET A 1 -9.20 -12.66 10.40
C MET A 1 -9.28 -11.22 9.92
N ASN A 2 -9.28 -10.24 10.82
CA ASN A 2 -9.39 -8.82 10.46
C ASN A 2 -8.19 -8.07 11.09
N TYR A 3 -7.10 -8.00 10.33
CA TYR A 3 -5.86 -7.36 10.78
C TYR A 3 -5.98 -5.84 10.69
N LYS A 4 -5.50 -5.15 11.73
CA LYS A 4 -5.35 -3.70 11.71
C LYS A 4 -4.13 -3.33 10.87
N ILE A 5 -4.33 -2.58 9.80
CA ILE A 5 -3.26 -2.04 8.96
C ILE A 5 -2.87 -0.67 9.50
N ILE A 6 -1.59 -0.45 9.74
CA ILE A 6 -1.01 0.84 10.10
C ILE A 6 -0.28 1.37 8.87
N ILE A 7 -0.63 2.57 8.42
CA ILE A 7 0.00 3.26 7.29
C ILE A 7 0.94 4.32 7.88
N SER A 8 2.20 4.34 7.46
CA SER A 8 3.13 5.37 7.90
C SER A 8 2.76 6.73 7.27
N PRO A 9 3.08 7.86 7.91
CA PRO A 9 2.81 9.18 7.34
C PRO A 9 3.45 9.38 5.96
N ILE A 10 4.65 8.83 5.76
CA ILE A 10 5.36 8.88 4.47
C ILE A 10 4.59 8.08 3.41
N ALA A 11 4.09 6.89 3.75
CA ALA A 11 3.30 6.08 2.82
C ALA A 11 1.97 6.76 2.46
N LEU A 12 1.32 7.43 3.41
CA LEU A 12 0.11 8.21 3.14
C LEU A 12 0.39 9.34 2.13
N LYS A 13 1.47 10.11 2.36
CA LYS A 13 1.87 11.16 1.43
C LYS A 13 2.17 10.64 0.03
N ASN A 14 2.86 9.50 -0.08
CA ASN A 14 3.11 8.88 -1.39
C ASN A 14 1.83 8.48 -2.13
N ILE A 15 0.78 8.08 -1.40
CA ILE A 15 -0.53 7.77 -1.99
C ILE A 15 -1.19 9.05 -2.48
N GLU A 16 -1.16 10.12 -1.69
CA GLU A 16 -1.68 11.44 -2.07
C GLU A 16 -0.99 11.99 -3.33
N ASP A 17 0.35 11.99 -3.34
CA ASP A 17 1.18 12.43 -4.48
C ASP A 17 0.88 11.60 -5.75
N ALA A 18 0.66 10.29 -5.61
CA ALA A 18 0.30 9.42 -6.74
C ALA A 18 -1.10 9.74 -7.29
N VAL A 19 -2.08 9.98 -6.41
CA VAL A 19 -3.43 10.40 -6.82
C VAL A 19 -3.37 11.73 -7.55
N GLU A 20 -2.67 12.71 -6.99
CA GLU A 20 -2.47 14.02 -7.61
C GLU A 20 -1.82 13.89 -8.99
N PHE A 21 -0.75 13.09 -9.10
CA PHE A 21 -0.10 12.81 -10.38
C PHE A 21 -1.08 12.26 -11.42
N TYR A 22 -1.88 11.24 -11.08
CA TYR A 22 -2.83 10.69 -12.03
C TYR A 22 -3.93 11.68 -12.41
N ILE A 23 -4.41 12.51 -11.48
CA ILE A 23 -5.39 13.56 -11.77
C ILE A 23 -4.82 14.60 -12.74
N LEU A 24 -3.60 15.08 -12.48
CA LEU A 24 -3.00 16.21 -13.20
C LEU A 24 -2.32 15.81 -14.52
N LYS A 25 -1.75 14.61 -14.59
CA LYS A 25 -0.87 14.19 -15.70
C LYS A 25 -1.47 13.09 -16.57
N VAL A 26 -2.52 12.40 -16.12
CA VAL A 26 -3.11 11.26 -16.86
C VAL A 26 -4.60 11.45 -17.09
N SER A 27 -5.44 11.17 -16.08
CA SER A 27 -6.87 11.51 -16.07
C SER A 27 -7.48 11.20 -14.70
N LYS A 28 -8.59 11.88 -14.39
CA LYS A 28 -9.43 11.57 -13.20
C LYS A 28 -9.87 10.11 -13.16
N LYS A 29 -10.13 9.49 -14.32
CA LYS A 29 -10.51 8.07 -14.41
C LYS A 29 -9.40 7.16 -13.92
N VAL A 30 -8.15 7.42 -14.34
CA VAL A 30 -7.00 6.61 -13.93
C VAL A 30 -6.69 6.79 -12.44
N ALA A 31 -6.86 8.00 -11.90
CA ALA A 31 -6.74 8.23 -10.46
C ALA A 31 -7.78 7.44 -9.64
N LEU A 32 -9.03 7.37 -10.13
CA LEU A 32 -10.08 6.57 -9.50
C LEU A 32 -9.79 5.07 -9.61
N ASP A 33 -9.30 4.60 -10.76
CA ASP A 33 -8.86 3.21 -10.93
C ASP A 33 -7.72 2.84 -9.96
N PHE A 34 -6.77 3.77 -9.73
CA PHE A 34 -5.70 3.61 -8.75
C PHE A 34 -6.24 3.46 -7.32
N LEU A 35 -7.15 4.34 -6.89
CA LEU A 35 -7.77 4.26 -5.57
C LEU A 35 -8.58 2.96 -5.37
N ASN A 36 -9.27 2.51 -6.41
CA ASN A 36 -10.01 1.24 -6.38
C ASN A 36 -9.07 0.04 -6.20
N ASP A 37 -7.94 0.02 -6.92
CA ASP A 37 -6.95 -1.05 -6.76
C ASP A 37 -6.23 -0.97 -5.40
N TYR A 38 -5.91 0.24 -4.91
CA TYR A 38 -5.46 0.49 -3.54
C TYR A 38 -6.39 -0.13 -2.50
N GLN A 39 -7.70 0.15 -2.60
CA GLN A 39 -8.68 -0.36 -1.65
C GLN A 39 -8.80 -1.89 -1.69
N LYS A 40 -8.71 -2.51 -2.87
CA LYS A 40 -8.71 -3.98 -2.99
C LYS A 40 -7.51 -4.59 -2.28
N VAL A 41 -6.33 -4.01 -2.48
CA VAL A 41 -5.09 -4.48 -1.84
C VAL A 41 -5.16 -4.28 -0.33
N TYR A 42 -5.64 -3.13 0.14
CA TYR A 42 -5.85 -2.86 1.57
C TYR A 42 -6.76 -3.91 2.21
N LYS A 43 -7.92 -4.20 1.60
CA LYS A 43 -8.83 -5.25 2.09
C LYS A 43 -8.18 -6.63 2.09
N ALA A 44 -7.41 -6.96 1.05
CA ALA A 44 -6.70 -8.24 0.98
C ALA A 44 -5.67 -8.38 2.11
N LEU A 45 -4.98 -7.29 2.48
CA LEU A 45 -4.05 -7.24 3.61
C LEU A 45 -4.75 -7.36 4.96
N GLN A 46 -5.96 -6.79 5.11
CA GLN A 46 -6.78 -6.95 6.32
C GLN A 46 -7.21 -8.40 6.54
N ILE A 47 -7.41 -9.16 5.45
CA ILE A 47 -7.80 -10.57 5.51
C ILE A 47 -6.59 -11.45 5.76
N ASN A 48 -5.50 -11.24 5.02
CA ASN A 48 -4.28 -12.03 5.09
C ASN A 48 -3.05 -11.15 4.81
N PRO A 49 -2.21 -10.83 5.81
CA PRO A 49 -0.99 -10.04 5.62
C PRO A 49 0.22 -10.91 5.21
N PHE A 50 0.09 -12.23 5.15
CA PHE A 50 1.23 -13.14 5.02
C PHE A 50 1.66 -13.41 3.57
N TYR A 51 1.82 -12.36 2.75
CA TYR A 51 2.34 -12.46 1.37
C TYR A 51 3.84 -12.77 1.32
N GLN A 52 4.34 -13.20 0.15
CA GLN A 52 5.75 -13.58 -0.03
C GLN A 52 6.70 -12.44 0.36
N PHE A 53 7.81 -12.82 0.98
CA PHE A 53 8.91 -11.89 1.26
C PHE A 53 9.64 -11.61 -0.04
N HIS A 54 9.91 -10.34 -0.31
CA HIS A 54 10.77 -9.95 -1.42
C HIS A 54 12.23 -9.71 -0.97
N ASP A 55 12.43 -9.39 0.31
CA ASP A 55 13.74 -9.19 0.94
C ASP A 55 13.60 -9.32 2.47
N ASN A 56 14.74 -9.41 3.17
CA ASN A 56 14.89 -9.87 4.56
C ASN A 56 13.93 -9.28 5.62
N ASN A 57 13.22 -8.17 5.36
CA ASN A 57 12.29 -7.57 6.33
C ASN A 57 10.99 -6.99 5.74
N TYR A 58 10.69 -7.18 4.46
CA TYR A 58 9.45 -6.64 3.87
C TYR A 58 8.72 -7.64 2.99
N ARG A 59 7.38 -7.61 3.12
CA ARG A 59 6.46 -8.27 2.19
C ARG A 59 5.98 -7.21 1.21
N CYS A 60 5.83 -7.59 -0.05
CA CYS A 60 5.17 -6.76 -1.05
C CYS A 60 3.89 -7.48 -1.53
N LEU A 61 2.85 -6.68 -1.77
CA LEU A 61 1.73 -7.09 -2.59
C LEU A 61 1.64 -6.10 -3.77
N PRO A 62 1.99 -6.51 -5.01
CA PRO A 62 1.98 -5.62 -6.16
C PRO A 62 0.56 -5.25 -6.57
N PHE A 63 0.39 -4.04 -7.12
CA PHE A 63 -0.83 -3.70 -7.84
C PHE A 63 -0.90 -4.46 -9.15
N LYS A 64 -2.11 -4.86 -9.57
CA LYS A 64 -2.29 -5.55 -10.85
C LYS A 64 -2.07 -4.62 -12.06
N LYS A 65 -2.40 -3.33 -11.94
CA LYS A 65 -2.40 -2.37 -13.05
C LYS A 65 -1.36 -1.26 -12.96
N PHE A 66 -0.81 -0.97 -11.77
CA PHE A 66 -0.01 0.23 -11.55
C PHE A 66 1.44 -0.11 -11.16
N PRO A 67 2.45 0.51 -11.81
CA PRO A 67 3.85 0.16 -11.61
C PRO A 67 4.50 0.72 -10.31
N LEU A 68 3.77 1.45 -9.44
CA LEU A 68 4.31 2.14 -8.24
C LEU A 68 3.30 2.14 -7.05
N PRO A 69 3.74 2.08 -5.76
CA PRO A 69 4.65 1.10 -5.18
C PRO A 69 3.97 0.23 -4.09
N HIS A 70 4.31 -1.06 -4.11
CA HIS A 70 4.65 -1.94 -2.98
C HIS A 70 4.15 -1.51 -1.59
N PHE A 71 3.10 -2.16 -1.07
CA PHE A 71 2.80 -2.12 0.36
C PHE A 71 3.93 -2.76 1.14
N LEU A 72 4.66 -1.96 1.94
CA LEU A 72 5.67 -2.45 2.87
C LEU A 72 5.01 -2.86 4.20
N LEU A 73 4.90 -4.16 4.43
CA LEU A 73 4.54 -4.69 5.75
C LEU A 73 5.82 -4.88 6.58
N SER A 74 6.11 -3.95 7.50
CA SER A 74 7.16 -4.12 8.51
C SER A 74 6.65 -4.98 9.67
N LYS A 75 7.46 -5.94 10.10
CA LYS A 75 7.13 -6.94 11.14
C LYS A 75 7.02 -6.35 12.56
N ASN A 76 7.34 -5.08 12.79
CA ASN A 76 7.54 -4.54 14.14
C ASN A 76 6.60 -3.38 14.50
N TYR A 77 5.54 -3.71 15.25
CA TYR A 77 4.95 -2.81 16.25
C TYR A 77 4.82 -3.49 17.62
N GLN A 78 5.84 -4.29 18.00
CA GLN A 78 6.04 -4.73 19.38
C GLN A 78 7.52 -4.74 19.80
N LYS A 79 8.31 -3.76 19.36
CA LYS A 79 9.56 -3.43 20.06
C LYS A 79 9.63 -1.93 20.28
N ARG A 80 9.11 -1.51 21.45
CA ARG A 80 9.68 -0.39 22.20
C ARG A 80 11.18 -0.67 22.33
N PHE A 81 12.02 0.15 21.75
CA PHE A 81 13.35 0.43 22.26
C PHE A 81 13.61 1.91 22.06
N PHE A 82 14.15 2.49 23.14
CA PHE A 82 14.38 3.89 23.51
C PHE A 82 14.51 4.94 22.39
#